data_AF-A0A366SGB6-F1
#
_entry.id   AF-A0A366SGB6-F1
#
_cell.length_a   1.000
_cell.length_b   1.000
_cell.length_c   1.000
_cell.angle_alpha   90.00
_cell.angle_beta   90.00
_cell.angle_gamma   90.00
#
_symmetry.space_group_name_H-M   'P 1'
#
loop_
_entity.id
_entity.type
_entity.pdbx_description
1 polymer ?
#
loop_
_entity_poly.entity_id
_entity_poly.type
_entity_poly.pdbx_seq_one_letter_code
_entity_poly.pdbx_strand_id
1 'polypeptide(L)'
;MKKDYQPYQLTVKEELIVEQLAQDKFRSWDWTFGKNPDFTMVKEKKFPAGFLEVSLNIQHGIIRNCVFHGDFFSYGDLNHLEQALANQTFTYKTVKQILIEQKADQLFYQITIEEILACIFE
;
A
#
# COMPACT_ATOMS: atom_id res chain seq x y z
N MET A 1 24.43 -1.34 -34.85
CA MET A 1 22.99 -1.01 -34.80
C MET A 1 22.86 0.41 -34.26
N LYS A 2 22.43 1.38 -35.07
CA LYS A 2 22.04 2.70 -34.55
C LYS A 2 20.67 2.52 -33.88
N LYS A 3 20.54 2.93 -32.62
CA LYS A 3 19.24 2.94 -31.95
C LYS A 3 18.46 4.13 -32.49
N ASP A 4 17.31 3.88 -33.11
CA ASP A 4 16.33 4.91 -33.47
C ASP A 4 15.62 5.37 -32.20
N TYR A 5 16.16 6.39 -31.54
CA TYR A 5 15.44 7.14 -30.51
C TYR A 5 15.54 8.63 -30.84
N GLN A 6 14.41 9.32 -30.70
CA GLN A 6 14.34 10.77 -30.86
C GLN A 6 14.32 11.39 -29.46
N PRO A 7 15.28 12.27 -29.11
CA PRO A 7 15.28 12.93 -27.81
C PRO A 7 14.06 13.86 -27.71
N TYR A 8 13.27 13.70 -26.66
CA TYR A 8 12.19 14.62 -26.32
C TYR A 8 12.73 15.70 -25.38
N GLN A 9 12.58 16.96 -25.76
CA GLN A 9 12.90 18.10 -24.90
C GLN A 9 11.61 18.60 -24.27
N LEU A 10 11.62 18.72 -22.94
CA LEU A 10 10.47 19.26 -22.22
C LEU A 10 10.28 20.72 -22.63
N THR A 11 9.02 21.12 -22.77
CA THR A 11 8.64 22.53 -22.87
C THR A 11 8.74 23.19 -21.50
N VAL A 12 8.87 24.53 -21.48
CA VAL A 12 8.86 25.31 -20.22
C VAL A 12 7.63 25.01 -19.35
N LYS A 13 6.47 24.74 -19.98
CA LYS A 13 5.25 24.36 -19.25
C LYS A 13 5.38 23.00 -18.57
N GLU A 14 5.95 22.01 -19.25
CA GLU A 14 6.18 20.68 -18.69
C GLU A 14 7.25 20.72 -17.59
N GLU A 15 8.30 21.52 -17.77
CA GLU A 15 9.31 21.76 -16.72
C GLU A 15 8.68 22.34 -15.45
N LEU A 16 7.78 23.32 -15.58
CA LEU A 16 7.04 23.87 -14.44
C LEU A 16 6.14 22.82 -13.76
N ILE A 17 5.49 21.94 -14.53
CA ILE A 17 4.69 20.83 -13.97
C ILE A 17 5.57 19.83 -13.23
N VAL A 18 6.73 19.47 -13.80
CA VAL A 18 7.70 18.57 -13.15
C VAL A 18 8.21 19.18 -11.85
N GLU A 19 8.54 20.46 -11.85
CA GLU A 19 9.02 21.14 -10.64
C GLU A 19 7.92 21.20 -9.56
N GLN A 20 6.68 21.47 -9.95
CA GLN A 20 5.54 21.42 -9.01
C GLN A 20 5.35 20.02 -8.43
N LEU A 21 5.38 18.96 -9.25
CA LEU A 21 5.30 17.57 -8.80
C LEU A 21 6.46 17.19 -7.88
N ALA A 22 7.66 17.71 -8.16
CA ALA A 22 8.82 17.50 -7.32
C ALA A 22 8.62 18.11 -5.92
N GLN A 23 8.11 19.33 -5.84
CA GLN A 23 7.81 19.99 -4.55
C GLN A 23 6.70 19.28 -3.78
N ASP A 24 5.58 18.98 -4.44
CA ASP A 24 4.39 18.47 -3.78
C ASP A 24 4.52 17.02 -3.32
N LYS A 25 5.34 16.22 -4.02
CA LYS A 25 5.50 14.79 -3.74
C LYS A 25 6.94 14.40 -3.52
N PHE A 26 7.77 14.44 -4.56
CA PHE A 26 9.06 13.73 -4.52
C PHE A 26 10.09 14.32 -3.54
N ARG A 27 9.93 15.59 -3.16
CA ARG A 27 10.74 16.29 -2.13
C ARG A 27 9.96 16.50 -0.82
N SER A 28 8.68 16.16 -0.79
CA SER A 28 7.83 16.34 0.39
C SER A 28 8.10 15.26 1.42
N TRP A 29 8.35 15.65 2.68
CA TRP A 29 8.57 14.72 3.78
C TRP A 29 7.40 13.75 3.97
N ASP A 30 6.17 14.28 3.89
CA ASP A 30 4.94 13.53 4.05
C ASP A 30 4.78 12.42 3.00
N TRP A 31 5.37 12.59 1.81
CA TRP A 31 5.34 11.57 0.76
C TRP A 31 6.54 10.64 0.84
N THR A 32 7.75 11.16 1.04
CA THR A 32 8.98 10.37 1.06
C THR A 32 9.05 9.44 2.27
N PHE A 33 8.61 9.91 3.44
CA PHE A 33 8.71 9.16 4.69
C PHE A 33 7.34 8.74 5.24
N GLY A 34 6.27 9.40 4.79
CA GLY A 34 4.94 9.14 5.34
C GLY A 34 4.78 9.71 6.75
N LYS A 35 3.57 9.52 7.28
CA LYS A 35 3.33 9.64 8.72
C LYS A 35 3.63 8.29 9.35
N ASN A 36 4.24 8.30 10.53
CA ASN A 36 4.40 7.09 11.34
C ASN A 36 3.31 7.11 12.43
N PRO A 37 2.08 6.65 12.14
CA PRO A 37 1.03 6.64 13.14
C PRO A 37 1.35 5.59 14.21
N ASP A 38 0.74 5.74 15.40
CA ASP A 38 0.88 4.72 16.44
C ASP A 38 0.30 3.40 15.95
N PHE A 39 1.13 2.38 15.79
CA PHE A 39 0.73 1.01 15.49
C PHE A 39 0.87 0.16 16.74
N THR A 40 -0.15 -0.64 17.04
CA THR A 40 -0.13 -1.56 18.19
C THR A 40 0.35 -2.95 17.79
N MET A 41 0.29 -3.28 16.50
CA MET A 41 0.68 -4.56 15.96
C MET A 41 1.25 -4.38 14.56
N VAL A 42 2.42 -4.96 14.33
CA VAL A 42 3.06 -5.05 13.02
C VAL A 42 3.28 -6.52 12.73
N LYS A 43 2.85 -6.95 11.54
CA LYS A 43 2.94 -8.32 11.08
C LYS A 43 3.64 -8.35 9.74
N GLU A 44 4.60 -9.23 9.56
CA GLU A 44 5.39 -9.29 8.35
C GLU A 44 5.60 -10.72 7.88
N LYS A 45 5.59 -10.91 6.55
CA LYS A 45 5.84 -12.21 5.93
C LYS A 45 6.45 -12.02 4.55
N LYS A 46 7.47 -12.83 4.24
CA LYS A 46 8.09 -12.86 2.92
C LYS A 46 7.43 -13.93 2.05
N PHE A 47 6.90 -13.51 0.92
CA PHE A 47 6.33 -14.36 -0.13
C PHE A 47 7.25 -14.38 -1.36
N PRO A 48 7.10 -15.36 -2.28
CA PRO A 48 7.82 -15.34 -3.55
C PRO A 48 7.56 -14.07 -4.37
N ALA A 49 6.37 -13.47 -4.23
CA ALA A 49 5.95 -12.26 -4.93
C ALA A 49 6.38 -10.95 -4.24
N GLY A 50 7.05 -11.03 -3.09
CA GLY A 50 7.48 -9.87 -2.31
C GLY A 50 7.28 -10.06 -0.81
N PHE A 51 7.86 -9.16 -0.05
CA PHE A 51 7.67 -8.94 1.36
C PHE A 51 6.40 -8.11 1.58
N LEU A 52 5.55 -8.58 2.49
CA LEU A 52 4.34 -7.90 2.92
C LEU A 52 4.44 -7.63 4.42
N GLU A 53 4.28 -6.37 4.80
CA GLU A 53 4.09 -5.91 6.17
C GLU A 53 2.70 -5.31 6.31
N VAL A 54 2.00 -5.67 7.37
CA VAL A 54 0.67 -5.13 7.73
C VAL A 54 0.79 -4.49 9.10
N SER A 55 0.66 -3.16 9.10
CA SER A 55 0.75 -2.32 10.29
C SER A 55 -0.64 -1.91 10.75
N LEU A 56 -1.03 -2.34 11.96
CA LEU A 56 -2.38 -2.24 12.52
C LEU A 56 -2.36 -1.48 13.84
N ASN A 57 -3.22 -0.47 13.94
CA ASN A 57 -3.57 0.17 15.20
C ASN A 57 -4.90 -0.39 15.70
N ILE A 58 -4.89 -1.11 16.82
CA ILE A 58 -6.07 -1.79 17.38
C ILE A 58 -6.36 -1.21 18.76
N GLN A 59 -7.58 -0.72 18.95
CA GLN A 59 -8.06 -0.20 20.23
C GLN A 59 -9.38 -0.85 20.58
N HIS A 60 -9.45 -1.47 21.77
CA HIS A 60 -10.64 -2.18 22.25
C HIS A 60 -11.17 -3.23 21.23
N GLY A 61 -10.25 -3.91 20.53
CA GLY A 61 -10.59 -4.91 19.51
C GLY A 61 -11.06 -4.33 18.17
N ILE A 62 -11.00 -3.00 17.98
CA ILE A 62 -11.36 -2.32 16.73
C ILE A 62 -10.10 -1.83 16.02
N ILE A 63 -9.98 -2.11 14.73
CA ILE A 63 -8.93 -1.58 13.86
C ILE A 63 -9.19 -0.07 13.68
N ARG A 64 -8.32 0.78 14.21
CA ARG A 64 -8.37 2.23 14.01
C ARG A 64 -7.71 2.65 12.72
N ASN A 65 -6.59 2.02 12.39
CA ASN A 65 -5.90 2.21 11.12
C ASN A 65 -5.21 0.90 10.71
N CYS A 66 -5.09 0.70 9.41
CA CYS A 66 -4.41 -0.43 8.77
C CYS A 66 -3.61 0.13 7.62
N VAL A 67 -2.33 -0.21 7.52
CA VAL A 67 -1.48 0.17 6.38
C VAL A 67 -0.71 -1.04 5.89
N PHE A 68 -0.70 -1.24 4.57
CA PHE A 68 0.08 -2.28 3.92
C PHE A 68 1.38 -1.69 3.38
N HIS A 69 2.50 -2.26 3.80
CA HIS A 69 3.84 -1.89 3.37
C HIS A 69 4.58 -3.09 2.79
N GLY A 70 5.66 -2.84 2.06
CA GLY A 70 6.56 -3.88 1.58
C GLY A 70 7.08 -3.63 0.18
N ASP A 71 7.72 -4.66 -0.38
CA ASP A 71 8.32 -4.62 -1.73
C ASP A 71 7.51 -5.46 -2.75
N PHE A 72 6.25 -5.79 -2.42
CA PHE A 72 5.30 -6.40 -3.34
C PHE A 72 4.79 -5.40 -4.38
N PHE A 73 4.27 -5.92 -5.50
CA PHE A 73 3.59 -5.09 -6.50
C PHE A 73 2.09 -5.06 -6.24
N SER A 74 1.49 -3.87 -6.24
CA SER A 74 0.04 -3.70 -6.27
C SER A 74 -0.44 -3.24 -7.66
N TYR A 75 -1.66 -3.63 -8.03
CA TYR A 75 -2.31 -3.19 -9.27
C TYR A 75 -2.99 -1.82 -9.15
N GLY A 76 -2.87 -1.17 -7.99
CA GLY A 76 -3.47 0.12 -7.68
C GLY A 76 -3.15 0.58 -6.27
N ASP A 77 -3.80 1.66 -5.87
CA ASP A 77 -3.72 2.21 -4.52
C ASP A 77 -4.49 1.31 -3.53
N LEU A 78 -3.87 1.01 -2.39
CA LEU A 78 -4.47 0.19 -1.32
C LEU A 78 -5.29 1.01 -0.32
N ASN A 79 -5.28 2.34 -0.43
CA ASN A 79 -6.01 3.24 0.46
C ASN A 79 -7.49 2.84 0.64
N HIS A 80 -8.16 2.35 -0.42
CA HIS A 80 -9.56 1.92 -0.31
C HIS A 80 -9.72 0.67 0.57
N LEU A 81 -8.82 -0.30 0.41
CA LEU A 81 -8.82 -1.52 1.23
C LEU A 81 -8.49 -1.19 2.69
N GLU A 82 -7.49 -0.34 2.91
CA GLU A 82 -7.09 0.15 4.24
C GLU A 82 -8.24 0.86 4.97
N GLN A 83 -8.96 1.74 4.26
CA GLN A 83 -10.15 2.41 4.77
C GLN A 83 -11.30 1.45 5.06
N ALA A 84 -11.49 0.41 4.23
CA ALA A 84 -12.51 -0.61 4.46
C ALA A 84 -12.23 -1.46 5.72
N LEU A 85 -10.96 -1.68 6.05
CA LEU A 85 -10.52 -2.35 7.28
C LEU A 85 -10.63 -1.44 8.51
N ALA A 86 -10.52 -0.12 8.33
CA ALA A 86 -10.65 0.83 9.44
C ALA A 86 -12.07 0.81 10.04
N ASN A 87 -12.14 1.00 11.36
CA ASN A 87 -13.31 0.91 12.21
C ASN A 87 -14.01 -0.46 12.25
N GLN A 88 -13.33 -1.52 11.84
CA GLN A 88 -13.86 -2.88 11.88
C GLN A 88 -13.32 -3.67 13.07
N THR A 89 -14.06 -4.69 13.50
CA THR A 89 -13.61 -5.58 14.56
C THR A 89 -12.44 -6.44 14.08
N PHE A 90 -11.34 -6.46 14.83
CA PHE A 90 -10.16 -7.26 14.53
C PHE A 90 -10.42 -8.74 14.85
N THR A 91 -11.01 -9.46 13.91
CA THR A 91 -11.17 -10.93 13.94
C THR A 91 -10.85 -11.52 12.57
N TYR A 92 -10.41 -12.78 12.54
CA TYR A 92 -10.14 -13.51 11.30
C TYR A 92 -11.33 -13.44 10.33
N LYS A 93 -12.55 -13.69 10.85
CA LYS A 93 -13.77 -13.70 10.05
C LYS A 93 -14.06 -12.33 9.43
N THR A 94 -13.98 -11.26 10.22
CA THR A 94 -14.24 -9.90 9.75
C THR A 94 -13.22 -9.46 8.70
N VAL A 95 -11.93 -9.66 8.98
CA VAL A 95 -10.84 -9.28 8.05
C VAL A 95 -10.96 -10.07 6.74
N LYS A 96 -11.21 -11.39 6.81
CA LYS A 96 -11.42 -12.22 5.62
C LYS A 96 -12.59 -11.73 4.76
N GLN A 97 -13.71 -11.40 5.40
CA GLN A 97 -14.89 -10.90 4.70
C GLN A 97 -14.58 -9.61 3.94
N ILE A 98 -13.90 -8.66 4.58
CA ILE A 98 -13.53 -7.38 3.96
C ILE A 98 -12.55 -7.60 2.81
N LEU A 99 -11.52 -8.44 2.97
CA LEU A 99 -10.57 -8.75 1.90
C LEU A 99 -11.26 -9.33 0.66
N ILE A 100 -12.29 -10.16 0.85
CA ILE A 100 -13.10 -10.72 -0.24
C ILE A 100 -13.97 -9.63 -0.89
N GLU A 101 -14.69 -8.85 -0.09
CA GLU A 101 -15.58 -7.77 -0.58
C GLU A 101 -14.81 -6.71 -1.37
N GLN A 102 -13.60 -6.39 -0.93
CA GLN A 102 -12.69 -5.44 -1.56
C GLN A 102 -11.84 -6.05 -2.68
N LYS A 103 -12.04 -7.35 -2.98
CA LYS A 103 -11.31 -8.08 -4.03
C LYS A 103 -9.79 -7.92 -3.90
N ALA A 104 -9.27 -8.13 -2.70
CA ALA A 104 -7.85 -7.94 -2.41
C ALA A 104 -6.95 -8.82 -3.31
N ASP A 105 -7.42 -9.98 -3.74
CA ASP A 105 -6.74 -10.83 -4.74
C ASP A 105 -6.49 -10.15 -6.10
N GLN A 106 -7.23 -9.08 -6.41
CA GLN A 106 -7.04 -8.26 -7.62
C GLN A 106 -6.16 -7.03 -7.36
N LEU A 107 -5.84 -6.74 -6.10
CA LEU A 107 -5.02 -5.60 -5.70
C LEU A 107 -3.55 -5.99 -5.52
N PHE A 108 -3.26 -7.21 -5.06
CA PHE A 108 -1.90 -7.67 -4.81
C PHE A 108 -1.42 -8.61 -5.93
N TYR A 109 -0.25 -8.33 -6.51
CA TYR A 109 0.36 -9.19 -7.51
C TYR A 109 0.84 -10.50 -6.86
N GLN A 110 0.22 -11.62 -7.25
CA GLN A 110 0.62 -12.97 -6.80
C GLN A 110 0.67 -13.15 -5.27
N ILE A 111 -0.15 -12.40 -4.52
CA ILE A 111 -0.39 -12.64 -3.10
C ILE A 111 -1.89 -12.87 -2.92
N THR A 112 -2.25 -14.03 -2.39
CA THR A 112 -3.65 -14.45 -2.21
C THR A 112 -4.24 -13.90 -0.91
N ILE A 113 -5.58 -13.89 -0.81
CA ILE A 113 -6.28 -13.50 0.42
C ILE A 113 -5.87 -14.37 1.61
N GLU A 114 -5.67 -15.68 1.41
CA GLU A 114 -5.24 -16.57 2.49
C GLU A 114 -3.80 -16.27 2.94
N GLU A 115 -2.92 -15.87 2.02
CA GLU A 115 -1.56 -15.43 2.38
C GLU A 115 -1.56 -14.12 3.16
N ILE A 116 -2.42 -13.16 2.80
CA ILE A 116 -2.61 -11.92 3.57
C ILE A 116 -3.13 -12.25 4.97
N LEU A 117 -4.14 -13.12 5.08
CA LEU A 117 -4.68 -13.56 6.37
C LEU A 117 -3.63 -14.30 7.21
N ALA A 118 -2.83 -15.16 6.57
CA ALA A 118 -1.73 -15.85 7.23
C ALA A 118 -0.66 -14.87 7.73
N CYS A 119 -0.37 -13.79 6.99
CA CYS A 119 0.50 -12.72 7.47
C CYS A 119 -0.07 -12.07 8.74
N ILE A 120 -1.37 -11.75 8.76
CA ILE A 120 -2.01 -11.01 9.86
C ILE A 120 -2.19 -11.85 11.13
N PHE A 121 -2.53 -13.15 11.00
CA PHE A 121 -3.01 -13.97 12.11
C PHE A 121 -2.09 -15.12 12.55
N GLU A 122 -1.04 -15.43 11.79
CA GLU A 122 0.01 -16.39 12.20
C GLU A 122 1.21 -15.66 12.80
#